data_AF-A0A1B6GNF2-F1
#
_entry.id   AF-A0A1B6GNF2-F1
#
_cell.length_a   1.000
_cell.length_b   1.000
_cell.length_c   1.000
_cell.angle_alpha   90.00
_cell.angle_beta   90.00
_cell.angle_gamma   90.00
#
_symmetry.space_group_name_H-M   'P 1'
#
loop_
_entity.id
_entity.type
_entity.pdbx_description
1 polymer ?
#
loop_
_entity_poly.entity_id
_entity_poly.type
_entity_poly.pdbx_seq_one_letter_code
_entity_poly.pdbx_strand_id
1 'polypeptide(L)'
;PQLDTKTSRRLQVSWWVPQVQSADVIALYLTDPAVNLTAPVYTVPPSTSTGWSDTPLREMYLNYRHVFTSVCLGYWVVYWRGRDKIASSCLRTNPSWMSDHREDLGRLQLTELFIPGTHDSAAYSVTYQPWEESRYDK
;
A
#
# COMPACT_ATOMS: atom_id res chain seq x y z
N PRO A 1 -11.38 13.84 7.96
CA PRO A 1 -10.65 13.34 9.16
C PRO A 1 -9.13 13.31 8.91
N GLN A 2 -8.37 14.02 9.74
CA GLN A 2 -6.90 13.93 9.75
C GLN A 2 -6.53 12.69 10.58
N LEU A 3 -5.52 11.89 10.18
CA LEU A 3 -5.06 10.79 11.04
C LEU A 3 -4.15 11.36 12.12
N ASP A 4 -4.28 10.86 13.35
CA ASP A 4 -3.28 11.08 14.39
C ASP A 4 -1.93 10.49 13.90
N THR A 5 -0.85 11.22 14.11
CA THR A 5 0.51 10.71 13.89
C THR A 5 0.77 9.38 14.61
N LYS A 6 0.11 9.13 15.75
CA LYS A 6 0.15 7.83 16.45
C LYS A 6 -0.52 6.69 15.68
N THR A 7 -1.48 6.97 14.81
CA THR A 7 -2.19 5.98 13.99
C THR A 7 -1.69 5.91 12.55
N SER A 8 -0.83 6.85 12.12
CA SER A 8 -0.20 6.81 10.81
C SER A 8 0.71 5.58 10.64
N ARG A 9 0.42 4.78 9.62
CA ARG A 9 1.17 3.56 9.31
C ARG A 9 2.43 3.90 8.54
N ARG A 10 3.53 3.21 8.88
CA ARG A 10 4.77 3.29 8.10
C ARG A 10 4.59 2.50 6.82
N LEU A 11 5.05 3.06 5.70
CA LEU A 11 5.04 2.35 4.43
C LEU A 11 6.20 1.36 4.41
N GLN A 12 5.90 0.17 3.90
CA GLN A 12 6.88 -0.89 3.67
C GLN A 12 6.90 -1.21 2.18
N VAL A 13 8.09 -1.46 1.64
CA VAL A 13 8.26 -1.96 0.29
C VAL A 13 8.61 -3.43 0.38
N SER A 14 7.87 -4.28 -0.31
CA SER A 14 8.15 -5.71 -0.44
C SER A 14 8.42 -6.06 -1.89
N TRP A 15 9.20 -7.13 -2.10
CA TRP A 15 9.55 -7.60 -3.43
C TRP A 15 9.64 -9.11 -3.50
N TRP A 16 9.42 -9.60 -4.72
CA TRP A 16 9.76 -10.93 -5.17
C TRP A 16 10.32 -10.80 -6.59
N VAL A 17 11.49 -11.38 -6.84
CA VAL A 17 12.14 -11.43 -8.15
C VAL A 17 12.80 -12.79 -8.31
N PRO A 18 12.82 -13.40 -9.51
CA PRO A 18 13.43 -14.71 -9.70
C PRO A 18 14.91 -14.76 -9.30
N GLN A 19 15.68 -13.72 -9.66
CA GLN A 19 17.09 -13.58 -9.31
C GLN A 19 17.49 -12.11 -9.14
N VAL A 20 18.37 -11.87 -8.17
CA VAL A 20 18.95 -10.57 -7.83
C VAL A 20 20.31 -10.42 -8.49
N GLN A 21 20.61 -9.23 -9.00
CA GLN A 21 21.92 -8.83 -9.52
C GLN A 21 22.54 -7.74 -8.65
N SER A 22 23.87 -7.61 -8.70
CA SER A 22 24.65 -6.70 -7.84
C SER A 22 24.33 -5.21 -8.04
N ALA A 23 23.74 -4.83 -9.17
CA ALA A 23 23.35 -3.46 -9.50
C ALA A 23 21.83 -3.24 -9.46
N ASP A 24 21.07 -4.20 -8.92
CA ASP A 24 19.62 -4.05 -8.79
C ASP A 24 19.27 -3.07 -7.66
N VAL A 25 18.24 -2.25 -7.88
CA VAL A 25 17.77 -1.26 -6.92
C VAL A 25 16.26 -1.21 -6.92
N ILE A 26 15.67 -1.24 -5.74
CA ILE A 26 14.24 -0.97 -5.57
C ILE A 26 14.09 0.48 -5.18
N ALA A 27 13.32 1.24 -5.95
CA ALA A 27 13.16 2.67 -5.80
C ALA A 27 11.69 3.04 -5.59
N LEU A 28 11.43 3.91 -4.62
CA LEU A 28 10.11 4.44 -4.27
C LEU A 28 9.97 5.89 -4.75
N TYR A 29 8.82 6.23 -5.30
CA TYR A 29 8.48 7.53 -5.88
C TYR A 29 7.11 8.00 -5.37
N LEU A 30 6.91 9.32 -5.38
CA LEU A 30 5.63 9.95 -5.01
C LEU A 30 4.74 10.27 -6.24
N THR A 31 5.23 9.99 -7.44
CA THR A 31 4.53 10.15 -8.71
C THR A 31 4.81 8.95 -9.59
N ASP A 32 3.94 8.69 -10.59
CA ASP A 32 4.16 7.58 -11.52
C ASP A 32 5.43 7.84 -12.35
N PRO A 33 6.49 7.03 -12.19
CA PRO A 33 7.74 7.20 -12.91
C PRO A 33 7.61 6.87 -14.41
N ALA A 34 6.52 6.24 -14.86
CA ALA A 34 6.22 6.08 -16.28
C ALA A 34 5.73 7.39 -16.94
N VAL A 35 5.15 8.30 -16.15
CA VAL A 35 4.66 9.60 -16.63
C VAL A 35 5.73 10.67 -16.44
N ASN A 36 6.34 10.74 -15.26
CA ASN A 36 7.40 11.70 -14.94
C ASN A 36 8.43 11.06 -14.00
N LEU A 37 9.64 10.83 -14.51
CA LEU A 37 10.72 10.24 -13.73
C LEU A 37 11.41 11.32 -12.88
N THR A 38 11.12 11.32 -11.59
CA THR A 38 11.78 12.19 -10.60
C THR A 38 12.90 11.44 -9.86
N ALA A 39 13.62 12.14 -8.97
CA ALA A 39 14.46 11.45 -7.99
C ALA A 39 13.59 10.54 -7.08
N PRO A 40 14.06 9.33 -6.73
CA PRO A 40 13.35 8.47 -5.79
C PRO A 40 13.42 9.06 -4.38
N VAL A 41 12.34 8.90 -3.62
CA VAL A 41 12.26 9.33 -2.22
C VAL A 41 12.83 8.31 -1.24
N TYR A 42 12.98 7.06 -1.69
CA TYR A 42 13.62 6.00 -0.94
C TYR A 42 14.17 4.94 -1.91
N THR A 43 15.31 4.35 -1.57
CA THR A 43 15.91 3.26 -2.35
C THR A 43 16.45 2.18 -1.42
N VAL A 44 16.31 0.92 -1.83
CA VAL A 44 16.91 -0.23 -1.14
C VAL A 44 17.51 -1.18 -2.16
N PRO A 45 18.79 -1.57 -2.03
CA PRO A 45 19.34 -2.68 -2.80
C PRO A 45 18.79 -4.00 -2.24
N PRO A 46 18.18 -4.87 -3.07
CA PRO A 46 17.71 -6.17 -2.60
C PRO A 46 18.90 -7.09 -2.34
N SER A 47 18.96 -7.70 -1.15
CA SER A 47 19.97 -8.73 -0.81
C SER A 47 19.50 -10.15 -1.16
N THR A 48 18.19 -10.34 -1.29
CA THR A 48 17.53 -11.63 -1.52
C THR A 48 16.45 -11.50 -2.60
N SER A 49 16.11 -12.61 -3.26
CA SER A 49 15.03 -12.70 -4.25
C SER A 49 13.67 -12.26 -3.69
N THR A 50 13.45 -12.48 -2.39
CA THR A 50 12.24 -12.10 -1.69
C THR A 50 12.58 -11.32 -0.43
N GLY A 51 11.87 -10.25 -0.15
CA GLY A 51 12.12 -9.49 1.06
C GLY A 51 11.22 -8.28 1.20
N TRP A 52 11.47 -7.53 2.26
CA TRP A 52 10.82 -6.25 2.52
C TRP A 52 11.79 -5.29 3.19
N SER A 53 11.45 -4.00 3.14
CA SER A 53 12.19 -2.95 3.84
C SER A 53 11.25 -1.85 4.31
N ASP A 54 11.45 -1.42 5.56
CA ASP A 54 10.69 -0.33 6.16
C ASP A 54 11.19 1.01 5.63
N THR A 55 10.27 1.81 5.12
CA THR A 55 10.59 3.16 4.65
C THR A 55 10.47 4.15 5.82
N PRO A 56 11.10 5.34 5.71
CA PRO A 56 10.85 6.44 6.63
C PRO A 56 9.49 7.13 6.38
N LEU A 57 8.80 6.76 5.30
CA LEU A 57 7.54 7.39 4.92
C LEU A 57 6.38 6.84 5.73
N ARG A 58 5.40 7.72 5.95
CA ARG A 58 4.12 7.38 6.56
C ARG A 58 3.02 7.58 5.54
N GLU A 59 2.01 6.73 5.62
CA GLU A 59 0.81 6.87 4.82
C GLU A 59 0.14 8.22 5.12
N MET A 60 -0.16 8.97 4.07
CA MET A 60 -1.02 10.14 4.16
C MET A 60 -2.47 9.69 3.98
N TYR A 61 -3.34 10.09 4.90
CA TYR A 61 -4.78 9.88 4.71
C TYR A 61 -5.26 10.73 3.54
N LEU A 62 -5.55 10.05 2.45
CA LEU A 62 -6.20 10.66 1.31
C LEU A 62 -7.70 10.42 1.49
N ASN A 63 -8.47 11.50 1.56
CA ASN A 63 -9.92 11.45 1.70
C ASN A 63 -10.55 10.94 0.39
N TYR A 64 -10.46 9.64 0.17
CA TYR A 64 -11.08 8.98 -0.96
C TYR A 64 -12.56 8.81 -0.67
N ARG A 65 -13.41 9.46 -1.48
CA ARG A 65 -14.81 9.05 -1.61
C ARG A 65 -14.82 7.56 -1.92
N HIS A 66 -15.77 6.81 -1.37
CA HIS A 66 -15.87 5.36 -1.58
C HIS A 66 -15.91 5.03 -3.09
N VAL A 67 -14.75 4.72 -3.66
CA VAL A 67 -14.63 4.29 -5.05
C VAL A 67 -14.50 2.78 -5.04
N PHE A 68 -15.43 2.10 -5.68
CA PHE A 68 -15.42 0.64 -5.84
C PHE A 68 -14.46 0.19 -6.97
N THR A 69 -13.49 1.03 -7.35
CA THR A 69 -12.46 0.73 -8.34
C THR A 69 -11.08 0.87 -7.71
N SER A 70 -10.12 0.09 -8.20
CA SER A 70 -8.72 0.21 -7.76
C SER A 70 -8.16 1.58 -8.14
N VAL A 71 -7.51 2.26 -7.20
CA VAL A 71 -6.82 3.53 -7.40
C VAL A 71 -5.45 3.52 -6.71
N CYS A 72 -4.46 4.14 -7.33
CA CYS A 72 -3.14 4.35 -6.72
C CYS A 72 -3.20 5.47 -5.66
N LEU A 73 -2.54 5.25 -4.52
CA LEU A 73 -2.52 6.15 -3.37
C LEU A 73 -1.35 7.15 -3.39
N GLY A 74 -0.76 7.41 -4.55
CA GLY A 74 0.34 8.36 -4.71
C GLY A 74 1.73 7.82 -4.35
N TYR A 75 1.88 6.50 -4.16
CA TYR A 75 3.17 5.87 -3.93
C TYR A 75 3.44 4.82 -5.00
N TRP A 76 4.62 4.89 -5.61
CA TRP A 76 5.03 4.03 -6.71
C TRP A 76 6.36 3.39 -6.41
N VAL A 77 6.47 2.09 -6.61
CA VAL A 77 7.71 1.34 -6.49
C VAL A 77 8.14 0.84 -7.87
N VAL A 78 9.44 0.86 -8.10
CA VAL A 78 10.07 0.30 -9.30
C VAL A 78 11.24 -0.56 -8.90
N TYR A 79 11.33 -1.74 -9.49
CA TYR A 79 12.52 -2.59 -9.44
C TYR A 79 13.37 -2.29 -10.67
N TRP A 80 14.54 -1.70 -10.46
CA TRP A 80 15.50 -1.35 -11.48
C TRP A 80 16.62 -2.38 -11.55
N ARG A 81 17.04 -2.68 -12.77
CA ARG A 81 18.27 -3.40 -13.11
C ARG A 81 19.10 -2.53 -14.02
N GLY A 82 20.05 -1.81 -13.45
CA GLY A 82 20.74 -0.74 -14.18
C GLY A 82 19.75 0.32 -14.67
N ARG A 83 19.52 0.38 -16.00
CA ARG A 83 18.54 1.29 -16.62
C ARG A 83 17.20 0.62 -16.94
N ASP A 84 17.10 -0.70 -16.80
CA ASP A 84 15.92 -1.45 -17.18
C ASP A 84 14.93 -1.53 -16.03
N LYS A 85 13.66 -1.25 -16.36
CA LYS A 85 12.53 -1.40 -15.44
C LYS A 85 12.05 -2.85 -15.46
N ILE A 86 12.39 -3.62 -14.43
CA ILE A 86 12.02 -5.03 -14.33
C ILE A 86 10.57 -5.19 -13.87
N ALA A 87 10.16 -4.39 -12.89
CA ALA A 87 8.80 -4.41 -12.37
C ALA A 87 8.42 -3.03 -11.83
N SER A 88 7.12 -2.72 -11.82
CA SER A 88 6.60 -1.53 -11.16
C SER A 88 5.22 -1.82 -10.57
N SER A 89 4.95 -1.19 -9.43
CA SER A 89 3.65 -1.25 -8.77
C SER A 89 3.38 0.09 -8.08
N CYS A 90 2.13 0.31 -7.70
CA CYS A 90 1.74 1.42 -6.85
C CYS A 90 1.03 0.86 -5.61
N LEU A 91 1.15 1.56 -4.49
CA LEU A 91 0.27 1.30 -3.36
C LEU A 91 -1.15 1.63 -3.82
N ARG A 92 -2.06 0.65 -3.80
CA ARG A 92 -3.40 0.79 -4.38
C ARG A 92 -4.47 0.23 -3.47
N THR A 93 -5.70 0.74 -3.63
CA THR A 93 -6.88 0.05 -3.13
C THR A 93 -7.13 -1.22 -3.95
N ASN A 94 -7.67 -2.26 -3.32
CA ASN A 94 -8.10 -3.48 -4.01
C ASN A 94 -9.53 -3.86 -3.60
N PRO A 95 -10.55 -3.04 -3.94
CA PRO A 95 -11.93 -3.28 -3.51
C PRO A 95 -12.54 -4.56 -4.12
N SER A 96 -12.02 -5.01 -5.27
CA SER A 96 -12.50 -6.15 -6.05
C SER A 96 -11.57 -7.37 -6.02
N TRP A 97 -10.59 -7.42 -5.10
CA TRP A 97 -9.47 -8.38 -5.16
C TRP A 97 -9.88 -9.85 -5.33
N MET A 98 -10.96 -10.28 -4.66
CA MET A 98 -11.48 -11.66 -4.78
C MET A 98 -12.02 -11.95 -6.17
N SER A 99 -12.70 -10.97 -6.79
CA SER A 99 -13.19 -11.09 -8.15
C SER A 99 -12.03 -11.05 -9.15
N ASP A 100 -11.05 -10.20 -8.92
CA ASP A 100 -9.87 -10.04 -9.78
C ASP A 100 -9.02 -11.32 -9.82
N HIS A 101 -9.04 -12.11 -8.74
CA HIS A 101 -8.31 -13.39 -8.62
C HIS A 101 -9.26 -14.60 -8.63
N ARG A 102 -10.44 -14.48 -9.25
CA ARG A 102 -11.45 -15.54 -9.27
C ARG A 102 -10.94 -16.86 -9.86
N GLU A 103 -10.03 -16.81 -10.82
CA GLU A 103 -9.50 -18.02 -11.46
C GLU A 103 -8.73 -18.92 -10.47
N ASP A 104 -7.98 -18.29 -9.56
CA ASP A 104 -7.19 -18.96 -8.53
C ASP A 104 -8.01 -19.24 -7.27
N LEU A 105 -8.82 -18.27 -6.83
CA LEU A 105 -9.52 -18.31 -5.54
C LEU A 105 -10.92 -18.92 -5.63
N GLY A 106 -11.58 -18.83 -6.79
CA GLY A 106 -13.00 -19.16 -6.93
C GLY A 106 -13.35 -20.65 -6.82
N ARG A 107 -12.33 -21.53 -6.82
CA ARG A 107 -12.48 -22.97 -6.62
C ARG A 107 -12.30 -23.38 -5.15
N LEU A 108 -11.76 -22.48 -4.33
CA LEU A 108 -11.47 -22.73 -2.93
C LEU A 108 -12.73 -22.51 -2.09
N GLN A 109 -12.96 -23.37 -1.11
CA GLN A 109 -13.94 -23.16 -0.06
C GLN A 109 -13.50 -22.01 0.86
N LEU A 110 -14.44 -21.40 1.58
CA LEU A 110 -14.11 -20.32 2.51
C LEU A 110 -13.10 -20.75 3.59
N THR A 111 -13.14 -22.02 3.98
CA THR A 111 -12.23 -22.63 4.95
C THR A 111 -10.80 -22.84 4.43
N GLU A 112 -10.61 -22.74 3.12
CA GLU A 112 -9.32 -22.87 2.43
C GLU A 112 -8.72 -21.50 2.10
N LEU A 113 -9.48 -20.41 2.29
CA LEU A 113 -9.07 -19.05 1.99
C LEU A 113 -8.58 -18.33 3.25
N PHE A 114 -7.45 -17.63 3.12
CA PHE A 114 -7.06 -16.62 4.08
C PHE A 114 -7.82 -15.31 3.77
N ILE A 115 -8.81 -14.99 4.59
CA ILE A 115 -9.56 -13.74 4.47
C ILE A 115 -9.07 -12.76 5.53
N PRO A 116 -8.42 -11.65 5.13
CA PRO A 116 -7.98 -10.65 6.08
C PRO A 116 -9.19 -9.97 6.72
N GLY A 117 -9.19 -9.88 8.05
CA GLY A 117 -10.19 -9.19 8.84
C GLY A 117 -9.54 -8.31 9.91
N THR A 118 -10.28 -7.33 10.41
CA THR A 118 -9.83 -6.46 11.51
C THR A 118 -10.73 -6.64 12.72
N HIS A 119 -10.13 -6.86 13.90
CA HIS A 119 -10.86 -6.73 15.17
C HIS A 119 -11.26 -5.27 15.39
N ASP A 120 -12.42 -5.02 16.01
CA ASP A 120 -12.96 -3.67 16.26
C ASP A 120 -12.89 -2.74 15.04
N SER A 121 -13.42 -3.18 13.89
CA SER A 121 -13.32 -2.47 12.60
C SER A 121 -13.82 -1.01 12.61
N ALA A 122 -14.63 -0.64 13.61
CA ALA A 122 -15.14 0.72 13.82
C ALA A 122 -14.35 1.54 14.85
N ALA A 123 -13.32 0.98 15.52
CA ALA A 123 -12.55 1.66 16.57
C ALA A 123 -11.37 2.49 16.02
N TYR A 124 -11.53 3.10 14.84
CA TYR A 124 -10.51 4.00 14.29
C TYR A 124 -10.60 5.38 14.95
N SER A 125 -9.44 5.95 15.30
CA SER A 125 -9.39 7.30 15.84
C SER A 125 -9.77 8.32 14.76
N VAL A 126 -10.77 9.14 15.04
CA VAL A 126 -11.17 10.28 14.21
C VAL A 126 -10.86 11.56 14.97
N THR A 127 -10.13 12.49 14.35
CA THR A 127 -9.86 13.82 14.92
C THR A 127 -11.11 14.71 15.03
N TYR A 128 -12.26 14.28 14.48
CA TYR A 128 -13.52 15.00 14.56
C TYR A 128 -14.70 14.02 14.64
N GLN A 129 -15.46 14.09 15.74
CA GLN A 129 -16.70 13.35 15.99
C GLN A 129 -17.86 14.35 16.11
N PRO A 130 -18.59 14.67 15.03
CA PRO A 130 -19.69 15.64 15.09
C PRO A 130 -20.94 15.14 15.85
N TRP A 131 -20.96 13.89 16.29
CA TRP A 131 -22.07 13.22 17.01
C TRP A 131 -21.66 12.69 18.39
N GLU A 132 -20.50 13.11 18.91
CA GLU A 132 -20.12 12.80 20.28
C GLU A 132 -21.03 13.59 21.22
N GLU A 133 -21.88 12.90 22.00
CA GLU A 133 -22.76 13.55 22.97
C GLU A 133 -21.92 14.38 23.95
N SER A 134 -22.00 15.70 23.82
CA SER A 134 -21.45 16.58 24.82
C SER A 134 -22.43 16.63 26.00
N ARG A 135 -21.93 16.84 27.23
CA ARG A 135 -22.78 17.06 28.41
C ARG A 135 -23.72 18.28 28.25
N TYR A 136 -23.52 19.07 27.20
CA TYR A 136 -24.27 20.28 26.86
C TYR A 136 -25.37 20.04 25.81
N ASP A 137 -25.42 18.86 25.18
CA ASP A 137 -26.44 18.48 24.17
C ASP A 137 -27.46 17.48 24.74
N LYS A 138 -28.01 17.79 25.92
CA LYS A 138 -29.18 17.09 26.50
C LYS A 138 -30.48 17.84 26.25
#